data_AF-A0A1J0LVA2-F1
#
_entry.id   AF-A0A1J0LVA2-F1
#
_cell.length_a   1.000
_cell.length_b   1.000
_cell.length_c   1.000
_cell.angle_alpha   90.00
_cell.angle_beta   90.00
_cell.angle_gamma   90.00
#
_symmetry.space_group_name_H-M   'P 1'
#
loop_
_entity.id
_entity.type
_entity.pdbx_description
1 polymer ?
#
loop_
_entity_poly.entity_id
_entity_poly.type
_entity_poly.pdbx_seq_one_letter_code
_entity_poly.pdbx_strand_id
1 'polypeptide(L)'
;MAVVPSTALALPTPELLDPPEPKGHLRALEEEAEKLKGAIAETLKQFGVQAEVVGHARGPSVTRYELLPAPGEKISRIQSLQNDLARALAVGAVRIEAPIPGKHTVGLEVPNPKRELVRFSEAVLSPSFQNAKALLPLVLGKSIEGEIWVRDLAKMPHLLIAGSTGSGKSVAINVLIASLLFKHLPTHLRLLLIDPKMVELTPYEGIPHLVRPVVTSPEEAAGVLQGAVAHMERRYRLMSQVGARNLEQYNAKMEKEGGETLPYLVIVVDELADLMMTAPKEVEAAILRLAQMARATGMHLILATQRPSVDILTSLIKVNIPARLAFAVASGFDSRTILDTQGAEKLIGQGDALFHQPGLTKPVRLQVPYLSEEEVARLAGYLRGQSFEDRFAEAYGADFEPPKAPEGTGPGEVDFSDPLLKKAAEIVVEEGYGSVSRLQRRLSIGHARAGKLMDALEAMGIVGPPRAPNPGRSSSPRSNSRTSSASVLSWPLVEMVPGGRWVAEIYGCDLDVLENPKMVEAALLDAVMRLGAPKGSAQSVVYKFHPQGLSAAVVSPVAAVMIHTWPEDNASATLDLYFYRDGVDPEEVLKGLSRAFGAKEESAFRYWRGTEHAIRRRGFTDHQGG
;
A
#
# COMPACT_ATOMS: atom_id res chain seq x y z
N MET A 1 2.06 -24.53 -32.52
CA MET A 1 3.23 -23.96 -31.80
C MET A 1 4.37 -24.95 -31.94
N ALA A 2 5.63 -24.49 -32.03
CA ALA A 2 6.76 -25.40 -32.02
C ALA A 2 6.96 -25.94 -30.59
N VAL A 3 7.21 -27.24 -30.44
CA VAL A 3 7.59 -27.82 -29.15
C VAL A 3 9.05 -27.45 -28.89
N VAL A 4 9.28 -26.50 -27.99
CA VAL A 4 10.62 -26.22 -27.49
C VAL A 4 11.08 -27.46 -26.71
N PRO A 5 12.25 -28.06 -27.03
CA PRO A 5 12.73 -29.23 -26.31
C PRO A 5 13.02 -28.83 -24.86
N SER A 6 12.29 -29.41 -23.91
CA SER A 6 12.39 -29.00 -22.51
C SER A 6 13.73 -29.44 -21.92
N THR A 7 14.45 -28.49 -21.32
CA THR A 7 15.81 -28.67 -20.83
C THR A 7 15.84 -29.14 -19.38
N ALA A 8 16.96 -29.71 -18.93
CA ALA A 8 17.17 -30.00 -17.51
C ALA A 8 17.31 -28.70 -16.69
N LEU A 9 17.04 -28.77 -15.38
CA LEU A 9 17.23 -27.64 -14.47
C LEU A 9 18.66 -27.08 -14.53
N ALA A 10 18.78 -25.78 -14.77
CA ALA A 10 20.05 -25.08 -14.93
C ALA A 10 19.97 -23.63 -14.45
N LEU A 11 21.08 -23.12 -13.90
CA LEU A 11 21.19 -21.70 -13.54
C LEU A 11 21.35 -20.82 -14.79
N PRO A 12 20.74 -19.62 -14.83
CA PRO A 12 20.95 -18.62 -15.88
C PRO A 12 22.43 -18.28 -16.11
N THR A 13 22.85 -18.18 -17.38
CA THR A 13 24.19 -17.68 -17.75
C THR A 13 24.18 -16.15 -17.96
N PRO A 14 25.32 -15.44 -17.79
CA PRO A 14 25.40 -14.00 -18.04
C PRO A 14 25.08 -13.58 -19.48
N GLU A 15 25.09 -14.52 -20.43
CA GLU A 15 24.80 -14.32 -21.86
C GLU A 15 23.33 -13.96 -22.14
N LEU A 16 22.44 -14.16 -21.17
CA LEU A 16 21.04 -13.71 -21.23
C LEU A 16 20.91 -12.19 -21.01
N LEU A 17 21.94 -11.55 -20.44
CA LEU A 17 21.98 -10.13 -20.09
C LEU A 17 22.72 -9.32 -21.16
N ASP A 18 22.41 -8.02 -21.24
CA ASP A 18 23.13 -7.10 -22.10
C ASP A 18 24.56 -6.87 -21.55
N PRO A 19 25.60 -6.78 -22.39
CA PRO A 19 26.98 -6.56 -21.93
C PRO A 19 27.15 -5.18 -21.26
N PRO A 20 28.09 -5.02 -20.29
CA PRO A 20 28.35 -3.73 -19.65
C PRO A 20 28.72 -2.61 -20.62
N GLU A 21 28.31 -1.37 -20.29
CA GLU A 21 28.61 -0.19 -21.09
C GLU A 21 30.13 0.11 -21.19
N PRO A 22 30.62 0.63 -22.33
CA PRO A 22 32.02 1.02 -22.49
C PRO A 22 32.37 2.23 -21.61
N LYS A 23 33.49 2.14 -20.88
CA LYS A 23 33.93 3.21 -19.96
C LYS A 23 34.30 4.50 -20.72
N GLY A 24 33.90 5.64 -20.16
CA GLY A 24 34.15 6.96 -20.75
C GLY A 24 35.61 7.42 -20.73
N HIS A 25 35.92 8.46 -21.50
CA HIS A 25 37.26 9.06 -21.58
C HIS A 25 37.66 9.76 -20.27
N LEU A 26 38.48 9.08 -19.45
CA LEU A 26 38.85 9.50 -18.09
C LEU A 26 39.26 10.98 -17.96
N ARG A 27 40.16 11.49 -18.83
CA ARG A 27 40.65 12.89 -18.75
C ARG A 27 39.55 13.95 -18.74
N ALA A 28 38.52 13.79 -19.57
CA ALA A 28 37.41 14.75 -19.63
C ALA A 28 36.57 14.73 -18.33
N LEU A 29 36.55 13.60 -17.63
CA LEU A 29 35.86 13.43 -16.35
C LEU A 29 36.66 14.03 -15.18
N GLU A 30 37.99 14.08 -15.30
CA GLU A 30 38.92 14.71 -14.36
C GLU A 30 38.90 16.24 -14.50
N GLU A 31 38.96 16.76 -15.74
CA GLU A 31 38.84 18.19 -16.04
C GLU A 31 37.49 18.78 -15.58
N GLU A 32 36.40 18.03 -15.76
CA GLU A 32 35.06 18.38 -15.24
C GLU A 32 35.04 18.47 -13.70
N ALA A 33 35.72 17.54 -13.02
CA ALA A 33 35.73 17.48 -11.56
C ALA A 33 36.55 18.61 -10.92
N GLU A 34 37.73 18.93 -11.45
CA GLU A 34 38.54 20.06 -10.93
C GLU A 34 37.88 21.42 -11.21
N LYS A 35 37.12 21.56 -12.31
CA LYS A 35 36.28 22.75 -12.56
C LYS A 35 35.18 22.91 -11.50
N LEU A 36 34.46 21.83 -11.18
CA LEU A 36 33.42 21.84 -10.13
C LEU A 36 34.01 22.10 -8.74
N LYS A 37 35.15 21.49 -8.42
CA LYS A 37 35.92 21.75 -7.18
C LYS A 37 36.25 23.23 -6.99
N GLY A 38 36.68 23.91 -8.05
CA GLY A 38 36.90 25.37 -8.05
C GLY A 38 35.62 26.16 -7.71
N ALA A 39 34.51 25.84 -8.38
CA ALA A 39 33.22 26.50 -8.13
C ALA A 39 32.68 26.25 -6.70
N ILE A 40 32.88 25.05 -6.15
CA ILE A 40 32.56 24.72 -4.74
C ILE A 40 33.37 25.59 -3.79
N ALA A 41 34.70 25.67 -3.99
CA ALA A 41 35.59 26.46 -3.14
C ALA A 41 35.26 27.97 -3.20
N GLU A 42 34.95 28.50 -4.39
CA GLU A 42 34.52 29.89 -4.52
C GLU A 42 33.18 30.15 -3.82
N THR A 43 32.20 29.26 -3.99
CA THR A 43 30.89 29.39 -3.33
C THR A 43 31.01 29.40 -1.80
N LEU A 44 31.77 28.47 -1.23
CA LEU A 44 32.02 28.42 0.22
C LEU A 44 32.64 29.73 0.74
N LYS A 45 33.61 30.27 -0.02
CA LYS A 45 34.25 31.56 0.27
C LYS A 45 33.28 32.74 0.18
N GLN A 46 32.42 32.80 -0.84
CA GLN A 46 31.41 33.87 -1.00
C GLN A 46 30.42 33.90 0.18
N PHE A 47 30.04 32.74 0.73
CA PHE A 47 29.18 32.64 1.93
C PHE A 47 29.94 32.69 3.26
N GLY A 48 31.25 32.99 3.24
CA GLY A 48 32.08 33.15 4.43
C GLY A 48 32.23 31.87 5.27
N VAL A 49 32.16 30.70 4.64
CA VAL A 49 32.38 29.39 5.27
C VAL A 49 33.80 28.92 4.98
N GLN A 50 34.58 28.65 6.03
CA GLN A 50 35.98 28.28 5.92
C GLN A 50 36.10 26.76 5.78
N ALA A 51 36.11 26.26 4.54
CA ALA A 51 36.40 24.86 4.23
C ALA A 51 37.18 24.71 2.92
N GLU A 52 38.10 23.75 2.87
CA GLU A 52 38.92 23.42 1.70
C GLU A 52 38.39 22.17 0.99
N VAL A 53 38.43 22.12 -0.35
CA VAL A 53 38.02 20.93 -1.12
C VAL A 53 39.23 20.04 -1.39
N VAL A 54 39.53 19.12 -0.45
CA VAL A 54 40.78 18.36 -0.41
C VAL A 54 40.84 17.18 -1.40
N GLY A 55 39.71 16.75 -1.96
CA GLY A 55 39.67 15.65 -2.93
C GLY A 55 38.26 15.39 -3.47
N HIS A 56 38.14 14.39 -4.34
CA HIS A 56 36.85 13.92 -4.86
C HIS A 56 36.87 12.41 -5.17
N ALA A 57 35.69 11.79 -5.17
CA ALA A 57 35.47 10.42 -5.61
C ALA A 57 34.27 10.37 -6.57
N ARG A 58 34.48 9.91 -7.80
CA ARG A 58 33.46 9.87 -8.86
C ARG A 58 32.77 8.50 -8.90
N GLY A 59 31.50 8.48 -8.48
CA GLY A 59 30.61 7.34 -8.65
C GLY A 59 29.83 7.40 -9.97
N PRO A 60 28.93 6.44 -10.24
CA PRO A 60 28.17 6.38 -11.49
C PRO A 60 27.25 7.59 -11.72
N SER A 61 26.50 7.97 -10.68
CA SER A 61 25.44 8.98 -10.74
C SER A 61 25.80 10.31 -10.06
N VAL A 62 26.75 10.29 -9.11
CA VAL A 62 27.23 11.47 -8.38
C VAL A 62 28.74 11.43 -8.19
N THR A 63 29.35 12.60 -8.03
CA THR A 63 30.72 12.77 -7.54
C THR A 63 30.66 13.34 -6.12
N ARG A 64 31.30 12.68 -5.15
CA ARG A 64 31.45 13.16 -3.78
C ARG A 64 32.74 13.98 -3.67
N TYR A 65 32.63 15.27 -3.41
CA TYR A 65 33.75 16.15 -3.08
C TYR A 65 33.97 16.14 -1.57
N GLU A 66 35.22 16.08 -1.14
CA GLU A 66 35.57 16.05 0.28
C GLU A 66 35.97 17.44 0.77
N LEU A 67 35.15 17.98 1.68
CA LEU A 67 35.35 19.28 2.31
C LEU A 67 36.04 19.08 3.67
N LEU A 68 37.15 19.76 3.90
CA LEU A 68 37.82 19.85 5.21
C LEU A 68 37.45 21.21 5.86
N PRO A 69 36.61 21.24 6.91
CA PRO A 69 36.30 22.48 7.61
C PRO A 69 37.51 22.99 8.41
N ALA A 70 37.69 24.31 8.45
CA ALA A 70 38.71 24.95 9.28
C ALA A 70 38.41 24.76 10.79
N PRO A 71 39.42 24.82 11.68
CA PRO A 71 39.21 24.70 13.12
C PRO A 71 38.18 25.71 13.66
N GLY A 72 37.09 25.20 14.22
CA GLY A 72 35.98 26.00 14.75
C GLY A 72 34.86 26.30 13.75
N GLU A 73 35.03 25.99 12.46
CA GLU A 73 33.94 26.07 11.48
C GLU A 73 32.85 25.03 11.78
N LYS A 74 31.59 25.44 11.75
CA LYS A 74 30.47 24.57 12.14
C LYS A 74 29.95 23.78 10.95
N ILE A 75 29.91 22.45 11.07
CA ILE A 75 29.29 21.54 10.11
C ILE A 75 27.87 22.01 9.71
N SER A 76 27.09 22.54 10.65
CA SER A 76 25.75 23.06 10.39
C SER A 76 25.72 24.28 9.45
N ARG A 77 26.79 25.08 9.36
CA ARG A 77 26.90 26.15 8.35
C ARG A 77 27.07 25.57 6.95
N ILE A 78 27.95 24.58 6.78
CA ILE A 78 28.11 23.84 5.51
C ILE A 78 26.75 23.20 5.11
N GLN A 79 26.05 22.56 6.05
CA GLN A 79 24.72 21.99 5.79
C GLN A 79 23.67 23.04 5.41
N SER A 80 23.69 24.24 6.02
CA SER A 80 22.74 25.31 5.66
C SER A 80 22.91 25.83 4.23
N LEU A 81 24.11 25.73 3.65
CA LEU A 81 24.41 26.14 2.26
C LEU A 81 23.96 25.12 1.20
N GLN A 82 23.30 24.02 1.56
CA GLN A 82 22.93 22.94 0.62
C GLN A 82 22.17 23.43 -0.62
N ASN A 83 21.22 24.36 -0.45
CA ASN A 83 20.43 24.90 -1.57
C ASN A 83 21.23 25.91 -2.41
N ASP A 84 22.09 26.73 -1.79
CA ASP A 84 22.94 27.68 -2.50
C ASP A 84 24.09 27.01 -3.26
N LEU A 85 24.64 25.92 -2.72
CA LEU A 85 25.59 25.06 -3.44
C LEU A 85 24.92 24.40 -4.66
N ALA A 86 23.69 23.88 -4.53
CA ALA A 86 22.95 23.35 -5.67
C ALA A 86 22.75 24.42 -6.76
N ARG A 87 22.31 25.63 -6.36
CA ARG A 87 22.10 26.79 -7.22
C ARG A 87 23.38 27.27 -7.92
N ALA A 88 24.50 27.39 -7.19
CA ALA A 88 25.77 27.85 -7.72
C ALA A 88 26.42 26.85 -8.69
N LEU A 89 26.21 25.54 -8.46
CA LEU A 89 26.69 24.47 -9.32
C LEU A 89 25.70 24.12 -10.47
N ALA A 90 24.59 24.85 -10.58
CA ALA A 90 23.52 24.64 -11.58
C ALA A 90 22.95 23.21 -11.60
N VAL A 91 22.83 22.56 -10.44
CA VAL A 91 22.23 21.21 -10.28
C VAL A 91 20.92 21.28 -9.48
N GLY A 92 19.99 20.38 -9.77
CA GLY A 92 18.67 20.37 -9.10
C GLY A 92 18.73 20.09 -7.59
N ALA A 93 19.73 19.32 -7.13
CA ALA A 93 20.02 19.10 -5.71
C ALA A 93 21.48 18.65 -5.51
N VAL A 94 22.01 18.90 -4.31
CA VAL A 94 23.21 18.24 -3.76
C VAL A 94 22.86 17.55 -2.44
N ARG A 95 23.63 16.55 -2.02
CA ARG A 95 23.50 15.89 -0.70
C ARG A 95 24.76 16.12 0.13
N ILE A 96 24.61 16.41 1.42
CA ILE A 96 25.73 16.68 2.33
C ILE A 96 25.83 15.56 3.38
N GLU A 97 26.92 14.78 3.31
CA GLU A 97 27.23 13.70 4.23
C GLU A 97 28.28 14.16 5.27
N ALA A 98 27.82 14.60 6.44
CA ALA A 98 28.67 15.21 7.45
C ALA A 98 28.69 14.42 8.79
N PRO A 99 29.85 13.98 9.30
CA PRO A 99 31.09 13.69 8.55
C PRO A 99 30.93 12.46 7.63
N ILE A 100 31.87 12.22 6.73
CA ILE A 100 32.01 10.95 6.02
C ILE A 100 32.44 9.86 7.03
N PRO A 101 31.84 8.65 7.02
CA PRO A 101 32.26 7.55 7.89
C PRO A 101 33.76 7.26 7.78
N GLY A 102 34.45 7.21 8.92
CA GLY A 102 35.90 6.97 8.98
C GLY A 102 36.81 8.15 8.59
N LYS A 103 36.26 9.34 8.32
CA LYS A 103 37.04 10.55 7.98
C LYS A 103 36.63 11.77 8.81
N HIS A 104 37.51 12.78 8.81
CA HIS A 104 37.22 14.10 9.38
C HIS A 104 36.61 15.09 8.36
N THR A 105 36.45 14.67 7.11
CA THR A 105 35.87 15.46 6.01
C THR A 105 34.35 15.36 5.95
N VAL A 106 33.72 16.37 5.35
CA VAL A 106 32.30 16.42 5.00
C VAL A 106 32.16 16.15 3.50
N GLY A 107 31.29 15.20 3.12
CA GLY A 107 31.05 14.87 1.72
C GLY A 107 29.99 15.77 1.11
N LEU A 108 30.31 16.42 -0.01
CA LEU A 108 29.36 17.12 -0.87
C LEU A 108 29.13 16.29 -2.13
N GLU A 109 27.99 15.62 -2.23
CA GLU A 109 27.60 14.79 -3.38
C GLU A 109 26.87 15.63 -4.40
N VAL A 110 27.50 15.80 -5.57
CA VAL A 110 27.01 16.58 -6.71
C VAL A 110 26.63 15.62 -7.85
N PRO A 111 25.45 15.76 -8.47
CA PRO A 111 25.06 14.96 -9.63
C PRO A 111 26.06 15.06 -10.80
N ASN A 112 26.37 13.92 -11.42
CA ASN A 112 27.19 13.89 -12.62
C ASN A 112 26.38 14.43 -13.82
N PRO A 113 26.91 15.38 -14.62
CA PRO A 113 26.22 15.87 -15.82
C PRO A 113 25.95 14.78 -16.86
N LYS A 114 26.87 13.82 -17.01
CA LYS A 114 26.64 12.53 -17.67
C LYS A 114 26.71 11.41 -16.64
N ARG A 115 25.58 10.73 -16.42
CA ARG A 115 25.45 9.54 -15.55
C ARG A 115 26.00 8.30 -16.27
N GLU A 116 26.59 7.37 -15.51
CA GLU A 116 26.99 6.05 -16.00
C GLU A 116 25.85 5.04 -15.79
N LEU A 117 25.44 4.34 -16.85
CA LEU A 117 24.44 3.27 -16.77
C LEU A 117 25.13 1.99 -16.28
N VAL A 118 25.01 1.73 -14.98
CA VAL A 118 25.39 0.45 -14.36
C VAL A 118 24.43 -0.63 -14.87
N ARG A 119 24.89 -1.63 -15.62
CA ARG A 119 24.04 -2.76 -16.07
C ARG A 119 24.10 -3.92 -15.09
N PHE A 120 23.01 -4.70 -14.99
CA PHE A 120 22.96 -5.86 -14.09
C PHE A 120 24.04 -6.91 -14.41
N SER A 121 24.44 -7.05 -15.67
CA SER A 121 25.59 -7.87 -16.08
C SER A 121 26.91 -7.47 -15.42
N GLU A 122 27.17 -6.18 -15.16
CA GLU A 122 28.36 -5.73 -14.40
C GLU A 122 28.34 -6.28 -12.97
N ALA A 123 27.16 -6.27 -12.33
CA ALA A 123 26.98 -6.82 -11.00
C ALA A 123 27.08 -8.35 -10.98
N VAL A 124 26.47 -9.05 -11.95
CA VAL A 124 26.54 -10.52 -12.07
C VAL A 124 27.96 -11.00 -12.34
N LEU A 125 28.73 -10.30 -13.16
CA LEU A 125 30.15 -10.61 -13.43
C LEU A 125 31.10 -10.19 -12.30
N SER A 126 30.62 -9.42 -11.32
CA SER A 126 31.48 -8.90 -10.23
C SER A 126 32.01 -10.01 -9.31
N PRO A 127 33.26 -9.92 -8.82
CA PRO A 127 33.78 -10.84 -7.81
C PRO A 127 32.95 -10.88 -6.52
N SER A 128 32.32 -9.76 -6.16
CA SER A 128 31.42 -9.63 -4.99
C SER A 128 30.20 -10.53 -5.08
N PHE A 129 29.62 -10.69 -6.28
CA PHE A 129 28.46 -11.55 -6.52
C PHE A 129 28.86 -12.98 -6.86
N GLN A 130 29.87 -13.16 -7.71
CA GLN A 130 30.35 -14.49 -8.09
C GLN A 130 30.79 -15.30 -6.87
N ASN A 131 31.63 -14.73 -6.00
CA ASN A 131 32.15 -15.39 -4.80
C ASN A 131 31.27 -15.22 -3.54
N ALA A 132 30.02 -14.77 -3.68
CA ALA A 132 29.14 -14.51 -2.56
C ALA A 132 28.81 -15.79 -1.76
N LYS A 133 29.33 -15.89 -0.53
CA LYS A 133 28.95 -16.92 0.47
C LYS A 133 27.68 -16.52 1.25
N ALA A 134 26.74 -15.89 0.57
CA ALA A 134 25.44 -15.53 1.10
C ALA A 134 24.47 -16.71 0.91
N LEU A 135 23.50 -16.86 1.81
CA LEU A 135 22.45 -17.87 1.65
C LEU A 135 21.41 -17.40 0.64
N LEU A 136 21.13 -16.09 0.60
CA LEU A 136 20.24 -15.43 -0.36
C LEU A 136 20.88 -14.11 -0.83
N PRO A 137 21.85 -14.16 -1.78
CA PRO A 137 22.56 -12.98 -2.30
C PRO A 137 21.63 -12.04 -3.07
N LEU A 138 21.62 -10.77 -2.66
CA LEU A 138 20.92 -9.67 -3.30
C LEU A 138 21.91 -8.59 -3.71
N VAL A 139 21.93 -8.24 -5.00
CA VAL A 139 22.65 -7.06 -5.49
C VAL A 139 21.84 -5.81 -5.12
N LEU A 140 22.41 -4.93 -4.29
CA LEU A 140 21.76 -3.69 -3.87
C LEU A 140 22.20 -2.46 -4.67
N GLY A 141 23.29 -2.54 -5.43
CA GLY A 141 23.80 -1.45 -6.27
C GLY A 141 25.32 -1.29 -6.25
N LYS A 142 25.78 -0.27 -6.96
CA LYS A 142 27.18 0.17 -7.07
C LYS A 142 27.35 1.43 -6.22
N SER A 143 28.34 1.45 -5.32
CA SER A 143 28.57 2.61 -4.45
C SER A 143 29.25 3.78 -5.19
N ILE A 144 29.44 4.91 -4.51
CA ILE A 144 30.16 6.07 -5.08
C ILE A 144 31.63 5.73 -5.34
N GLU A 145 32.19 4.80 -4.56
CA GLU A 145 33.53 4.24 -4.69
C GLU A 145 33.63 3.18 -5.80
N GLY A 146 32.52 2.85 -6.47
CA GLY A 146 32.44 1.89 -7.59
C GLY A 146 32.28 0.43 -7.19
N GLU A 147 32.17 0.11 -5.89
CA GLU A 147 32.02 -1.27 -5.42
C GLU A 147 30.60 -1.81 -5.65
N ILE A 148 30.47 -3.06 -6.11
CA ILE A 148 29.18 -3.77 -6.17
C ILE A 148 28.82 -4.30 -4.77
N TRP A 149 27.77 -3.75 -4.20
CA TRP A 149 27.25 -4.08 -2.87
C TRP A 149 26.26 -5.25 -2.94
N VAL A 150 26.72 -6.42 -2.52
CA VAL A 150 25.90 -7.62 -2.33
C VAL A 150 25.60 -7.80 -0.83
N ARG A 151 24.34 -8.07 -0.50
CA ARG A 151 23.89 -8.38 0.87
C ARG A 151 23.12 -9.71 0.89
N ASP A 152 22.91 -10.25 2.09
CA ASP A 152 22.37 -11.60 2.28
C ASP A 152 21.01 -11.54 2.98
N LEU A 153 19.94 -11.84 2.25
CA LEU A 153 18.57 -11.73 2.78
C LEU A 153 18.34 -12.64 4.00
N ALA A 154 19.06 -13.76 4.15
CA ALA A 154 18.95 -14.59 5.36
C ALA A 154 19.52 -13.90 6.63
N LYS A 155 20.40 -12.91 6.45
CA LYS A 155 21.05 -12.13 7.52
C LYS A 155 20.33 -10.81 7.79
N MET A 156 19.77 -10.18 6.76
CA MET A 156 18.80 -9.07 6.84
C MET A 156 17.40 -9.61 6.50
N PRO A 157 16.72 -10.33 7.41
CA PRO A 157 15.68 -11.34 7.11
C PRO A 157 14.49 -10.84 6.28
N HIS A 158 14.22 -9.54 6.35
CA HIS A 158 13.15 -8.86 5.63
C HIS A 158 13.70 -7.51 5.13
N LEU A 159 13.33 -7.12 3.90
CA LEU A 159 13.73 -5.88 3.25
C LEU A 159 12.49 -5.04 2.92
N LEU A 160 12.52 -3.75 3.28
CA LEU A 160 11.54 -2.76 2.86
C LEU A 160 12.10 -1.90 1.73
N ILE A 161 11.31 -1.66 0.69
CA ILE A 161 11.68 -0.86 -0.48
C ILE A 161 10.62 0.24 -0.66
N ALA A 162 11.05 1.48 -0.88
CA ALA A 162 10.09 2.57 -1.10
C ALA A 162 10.66 3.70 -1.96
N GLY A 163 9.80 4.34 -2.76
CA GLY A 163 10.16 5.48 -3.60
C GLY A 163 9.07 5.82 -4.59
N SER A 164 9.04 7.07 -5.07
CA SER A 164 8.00 7.54 -5.99
C SER A 164 8.07 6.85 -7.36
N THR A 165 6.99 6.92 -8.14
CA THR A 165 6.94 6.39 -9.52
C THR A 165 8.10 6.92 -10.37
N GLY A 166 8.74 6.07 -11.18
CA GLY A 166 9.90 6.44 -12.01
C GLY A 166 11.23 6.59 -11.25
N SER A 167 11.25 6.44 -9.91
CA SER A 167 12.48 6.57 -9.11
C SER A 167 13.49 5.43 -9.29
N GLY A 168 13.04 4.25 -9.71
CA GLY A 168 13.86 3.04 -9.90
C GLY A 168 13.37 1.79 -9.15
N LYS A 169 12.35 1.93 -8.26
CA LYS A 169 11.78 0.85 -7.42
C LYS A 169 11.62 -0.49 -8.17
N SER A 170 10.92 -0.50 -9.29
CA SER A 170 10.50 -1.76 -9.94
C SER A 170 11.62 -2.47 -10.68
N VAL A 171 12.52 -1.71 -11.30
CA VAL A 171 13.79 -2.23 -11.85
C VAL A 171 14.63 -2.87 -10.73
N ALA A 172 14.64 -2.25 -9.55
CA ALA A 172 15.33 -2.82 -8.39
C ALA A 172 14.71 -4.13 -7.91
N ILE A 173 13.38 -4.25 -7.85
CA ILE A 173 12.70 -5.50 -7.48
C ILE A 173 13.06 -6.61 -8.48
N ASN A 174 13.05 -6.30 -9.79
CA ASN A 174 13.49 -7.23 -10.83
C ASN A 174 14.98 -7.61 -10.68
N VAL A 175 15.88 -6.68 -10.34
CA VAL A 175 17.30 -6.97 -10.00
C VAL A 175 17.44 -7.87 -8.78
N LEU A 176 16.62 -7.68 -7.74
CA LEU A 176 16.65 -8.49 -6.53
C LEU A 176 16.16 -9.92 -6.80
N ILE A 177 15.09 -10.08 -7.57
CA ILE A 177 14.60 -11.39 -8.02
C ILE A 177 15.65 -12.06 -8.92
N ALA A 178 16.21 -11.34 -9.90
CA ALA A 178 17.25 -11.86 -10.77
C ALA A 178 18.52 -12.26 -10.00
N SER A 179 18.92 -11.50 -8.97
CA SER A 179 20.06 -11.85 -8.09
C SER A 179 19.91 -13.24 -7.46
N LEU A 180 18.67 -13.60 -7.09
CA LEU A 180 18.36 -14.91 -6.54
C LEU A 180 18.26 -16.00 -7.62
N LEU A 181 17.61 -15.71 -8.75
CA LEU A 181 17.45 -16.66 -9.86
C LEU A 181 18.79 -17.05 -10.51
N PHE A 182 19.77 -16.14 -10.57
CA PHE A 182 21.14 -16.41 -11.01
C PHE A 182 21.97 -17.25 -10.02
N LYS A 183 21.43 -17.59 -8.84
CA LYS A 183 22.15 -18.27 -7.76
C LYS A 183 21.47 -19.52 -7.19
N HIS A 184 20.17 -19.71 -7.42
CA HIS A 184 19.42 -20.82 -6.85
C HIS A 184 18.53 -21.53 -7.87
N LEU A 185 18.53 -22.86 -7.82
CA LEU A 185 17.55 -23.72 -8.48
C LEU A 185 16.23 -23.75 -7.68
N PRO A 186 15.08 -24.10 -8.30
CA PRO A 186 13.78 -24.17 -7.61
C PRO A 186 13.72 -25.22 -6.48
N THR A 187 14.68 -26.15 -6.44
CA THR A 187 14.88 -27.10 -5.33
C THR A 187 15.44 -26.45 -4.06
N HIS A 188 16.09 -25.28 -4.18
CA HIS A 188 16.73 -24.56 -3.06
C HIS A 188 16.01 -23.26 -2.69
N LEU A 189 15.31 -22.65 -3.64
CA LEU A 189 14.62 -21.37 -3.47
C LEU A 189 13.23 -21.42 -4.12
N ARG A 190 12.25 -20.88 -3.42
CA ARG A 190 10.93 -20.55 -3.94
C ARG A 190 10.55 -19.09 -3.79
N LEU A 191 9.68 -18.66 -4.68
CA LEU A 191 9.16 -17.30 -4.78
C LEU A 191 7.63 -17.33 -4.65
N LEU A 192 7.12 -16.39 -3.87
CA LEU A 192 5.71 -16.00 -3.88
C LEU A 192 5.66 -14.54 -4.31
N LEU A 193 5.07 -14.26 -5.47
CA LEU A 193 5.04 -12.93 -6.07
C LEU A 193 3.62 -12.36 -6.00
N ILE A 194 3.49 -11.15 -5.45
CA ILE A 194 2.23 -10.43 -5.31
C ILE A 194 2.35 -9.08 -6.03
N ASP A 195 1.59 -8.92 -7.11
CA ASP A 195 1.57 -7.73 -7.98
C ASP A 195 0.11 -7.34 -8.26
N PRO A 196 -0.48 -6.47 -7.41
CA PRO A 196 -1.87 -6.03 -7.56
C PRO A 196 -2.09 -5.09 -8.76
N LYS A 197 -1.04 -4.78 -9.54
CA LYS A 197 -1.09 -3.92 -10.73
C LYS A 197 -0.89 -4.69 -12.03
N MET A 198 -0.41 -5.93 -11.95
CA MET A 198 -0.14 -6.84 -13.08
C MET A 198 0.93 -6.33 -14.07
N VAL A 199 1.82 -5.42 -13.65
CA VAL A 199 2.83 -4.80 -14.53
C VAL A 199 4.24 -5.35 -14.30
N GLU A 200 4.63 -5.50 -13.04
CA GLU A 200 6.04 -5.51 -12.62
C GLU A 200 6.58 -6.94 -12.40
N LEU A 201 5.70 -7.88 -11.99
CA LEU A 201 6.07 -9.28 -11.67
C LEU A 201 5.43 -10.31 -12.63
N THR A 202 4.39 -9.93 -13.37
CA THR A 202 3.77 -10.75 -14.43
C THR A 202 4.76 -11.39 -15.42
N PRO A 203 5.90 -10.77 -15.80
CA PRO A 203 6.89 -11.41 -16.67
C PRO A 203 7.46 -12.75 -16.14
N TYR A 204 7.43 -12.97 -14.82
CA TYR A 204 7.88 -14.21 -14.18
C TYR A 204 6.82 -15.32 -14.15
N GLU A 205 5.61 -15.09 -14.67
CA GLU A 205 4.53 -16.08 -14.63
C GLU A 205 4.94 -17.40 -15.30
N GLY A 206 4.75 -18.51 -14.57
CA GLY A 206 5.12 -19.87 -14.97
C GLY A 206 6.59 -20.29 -14.77
N ILE A 207 7.48 -19.50 -14.15
CA ILE A 207 8.83 -20.01 -13.81
C ILE A 207 8.77 -21.10 -12.72
N PRO A 208 9.63 -22.13 -12.76
CA PRO A 208 9.59 -23.26 -11.81
C PRO A 208 9.93 -22.89 -10.35
N HIS A 209 10.40 -21.67 -10.10
CA HIS A 209 10.65 -21.13 -8.75
C HIS A 209 9.39 -20.65 -8.04
N LEU A 210 8.27 -20.46 -8.74
CA LEU A 210 7.02 -20.05 -8.10
C LEU A 210 6.46 -21.14 -7.17
N VAL A 211 5.70 -20.75 -6.15
CA VAL A 211 4.85 -21.68 -5.35
C VAL A 211 3.42 -21.77 -5.88
N ARG A 212 2.98 -20.72 -6.59
CA ARG A 212 1.69 -20.56 -7.28
C ARG A 212 1.82 -19.40 -8.29
N PRO A 213 0.86 -19.20 -9.22
CA PRO A 213 0.84 -18.04 -10.13
C PRO A 213 0.98 -16.69 -9.40
N VAL A 214 1.39 -15.65 -10.13
CA VAL A 214 1.52 -14.29 -9.59
C VAL A 214 0.16 -13.81 -9.05
N VAL A 215 0.12 -13.36 -7.81
CA VAL A 215 -1.12 -12.97 -7.14
C VAL A 215 -1.50 -11.54 -7.50
N THR A 216 -2.69 -11.36 -8.09
CA THR A 216 -3.12 -10.09 -8.70
C THR A 216 -4.32 -9.43 -8.01
N SER A 217 -5.10 -10.17 -7.22
CA SER A 217 -6.14 -9.58 -6.36
C SER A 217 -5.55 -9.17 -5.00
N PRO A 218 -5.77 -7.91 -4.54
CA PRO A 218 -5.43 -7.50 -3.18
C PRO A 218 -6.15 -8.30 -2.09
N GLU A 219 -7.40 -8.70 -2.35
CA GLU A 219 -8.25 -9.50 -1.47
C GLU A 219 -7.68 -10.92 -1.32
N GLU A 220 -7.30 -11.53 -2.44
CA GLU A 220 -6.64 -12.83 -2.50
C GLU A 220 -5.30 -12.81 -1.76
N ALA A 221 -4.46 -11.81 -2.02
CA ALA A 221 -3.14 -11.66 -1.43
C ALA A 221 -3.17 -11.62 0.12
N ALA A 222 -4.22 -11.06 0.74
CA ALA A 222 -4.39 -11.12 2.19
C ALA A 222 -4.57 -12.57 2.70
N GLY A 223 -5.37 -13.38 1.99
CA GLY A 223 -5.55 -14.81 2.28
C GLY A 223 -4.26 -15.63 2.03
N VAL A 224 -3.57 -15.34 0.94
CA VAL A 224 -2.28 -15.99 0.58
C VAL A 224 -1.18 -15.69 1.61
N LEU A 225 -1.12 -14.47 2.15
CA LEU A 225 -0.20 -14.11 3.23
C LEU A 225 -0.53 -14.83 4.55
N GLN A 226 -1.82 -15.08 4.85
CA GLN A 226 -2.22 -15.93 5.98
C GLN A 226 -1.84 -17.40 5.74
N GLY A 227 -1.97 -17.88 4.50
CA GLY A 227 -1.46 -19.19 4.07
C GLY A 227 0.05 -19.33 4.30
N ALA A 228 0.84 -18.32 3.93
CA ALA A 228 2.27 -18.28 4.22
C ALA A 228 2.60 -18.29 5.72
N VAL A 229 1.78 -17.67 6.58
CA VAL A 229 1.89 -17.80 8.05
C VAL A 229 1.62 -19.25 8.50
N ALA A 230 0.59 -19.90 7.95
CA ALA A 230 0.31 -21.31 8.26
C ALA A 230 1.44 -22.25 7.81
N HIS A 231 2.03 -22.02 6.63
CA HIS A 231 3.20 -22.74 6.15
C HIS A 231 4.44 -22.51 7.03
N MET A 232 4.67 -21.27 7.50
CA MET A 232 5.73 -20.97 8.47
C MET A 232 5.55 -21.79 9.76
N GLU A 233 4.34 -21.88 10.29
CA GLU A 233 4.08 -22.72 11.47
C GLU A 233 4.19 -24.22 11.18
N ARG A 234 3.83 -24.68 9.98
CA ARG A 234 4.09 -26.06 9.51
C ARG A 234 5.59 -26.36 9.53
N ARG A 235 6.42 -25.47 8.98
CA ARG A 235 7.89 -25.61 9.02
C ARG A 235 8.43 -25.69 10.44
N TYR A 236 7.93 -24.87 11.38
CA TYR A 236 8.31 -24.98 12.79
C TYR A 236 7.99 -26.34 13.41
N ARG A 237 6.85 -26.96 13.06
CA ARG A 237 6.46 -28.30 13.54
C ARG A 237 7.41 -29.38 12.99
N LEU A 238 7.71 -29.34 11.69
CA LEU A 238 8.67 -30.24 11.03
C LEU A 238 10.09 -30.12 11.62
N MET A 239 10.58 -28.89 11.82
CA MET A 239 11.88 -28.64 12.46
C MET A 239 11.92 -29.16 13.90
N SER A 240 10.84 -28.96 14.67
CA SER A 240 10.74 -29.46 16.06
C SER A 240 10.79 -30.99 16.13
N GLN A 241 10.10 -31.69 15.23
CA GLN A 241 10.05 -33.16 15.18
C GLN A 241 11.44 -33.80 15.02
N VAL A 242 12.30 -33.24 14.15
CA VAL A 242 13.69 -33.72 13.98
C VAL A 242 14.68 -33.03 14.94
N GLY A 243 14.24 -32.15 15.83
CA GLY A 243 15.10 -31.38 16.74
C GLY A 243 16.08 -30.45 16.02
N ALA A 244 15.64 -29.77 14.96
CA ALA A 244 16.37 -28.70 14.28
C ALA A 244 15.92 -27.32 14.81
N ARG A 245 16.84 -26.34 14.88
CA ARG A 245 16.53 -24.97 15.34
C ARG A 245 16.24 -23.99 14.20
N ASN A 246 16.60 -24.35 12.97
CA ASN A 246 16.49 -23.54 11.76
C ASN A 246 16.52 -24.43 10.50
N LEU A 247 16.15 -23.86 9.35
CA LEU A 247 16.08 -24.57 8.07
C LEU A 247 17.39 -25.27 7.69
N GLU A 248 18.54 -24.65 7.97
CA GLU A 248 19.86 -25.22 7.68
C GLU A 248 20.14 -26.48 8.48
N GLN A 249 19.72 -26.53 9.77
CA GLN A 249 19.83 -27.74 10.59
C GLN A 249 18.79 -28.80 10.23
N TYR A 250 17.66 -28.41 9.64
CA TYR A 250 16.64 -29.33 9.15
C TYR A 250 17.15 -30.02 7.88
N ASN A 251 17.53 -29.25 6.85
CA ASN A 251 18.03 -29.81 5.58
C ASN A 251 19.27 -30.69 5.82
N ALA A 252 20.24 -30.24 6.60
CA ALA A 252 21.45 -31.02 6.93
C ALA A 252 21.21 -32.23 7.87
N LYS A 253 19.96 -32.50 8.28
CA LYS A 253 19.50 -33.77 8.87
C LYS A 253 18.77 -34.61 7.82
N MET A 254 17.78 -34.05 7.13
CA MET A 254 17.02 -34.73 6.08
C MET A 254 17.93 -35.32 5.00
N GLU A 255 18.96 -34.58 4.56
CA GLU A 255 19.99 -35.04 3.60
C GLU A 255 20.73 -36.30 4.07
N LYS A 256 20.95 -36.47 5.38
CA LYS A 256 21.66 -37.63 5.96
C LYS A 256 20.73 -38.81 6.19
N GLU A 257 19.46 -38.54 6.40
CA GLU A 257 18.40 -39.53 6.63
C GLU A 257 17.71 -39.95 5.31
N GLY A 258 18.09 -39.33 4.18
CA GLY A 258 17.53 -39.60 2.84
C GLY A 258 16.13 -39.02 2.62
N GLY A 259 15.68 -38.11 3.49
CA GLY A 259 14.36 -37.47 3.43
C GLY A 259 14.37 -36.11 2.72
N GLU A 260 13.19 -35.53 2.54
CA GLU A 260 13.02 -34.32 1.74
C GLU A 260 13.45 -33.04 2.48
N THR A 261 14.27 -32.24 1.80
CA THR A 261 14.69 -30.90 2.21
C THR A 261 13.65 -29.84 1.86
N LEU A 262 13.61 -28.75 2.62
CA LEU A 262 12.74 -27.60 2.34
C LEU A 262 13.54 -26.45 1.69
N PRO A 263 13.02 -25.81 0.63
CA PRO A 263 13.67 -24.65 0.01
C PRO A 263 13.48 -23.39 0.87
N TYR A 264 14.38 -22.41 0.76
CA TYR A 264 14.10 -21.04 1.20
C TYR A 264 12.88 -20.49 0.45
N LEU A 265 12.10 -19.60 1.05
CA LEU A 265 10.93 -19.00 0.40
C LEU A 265 10.95 -17.49 0.57
N VAL A 266 11.04 -16.76 -0.54
CA VAL A 266 11.03 -15.29 -0.56
C VAL A 266 9.67 -14.81 -1.07
N ILE A 267 8.98 -14.05 -0.23
CA ILE A 267 7.69 -13.43 -0.53
C ILE A 267 7.95 -12.00 -0.99
N VAL A 268 7.54 -11.64 -2.20
CA VAL A 268 7.72 -10.31 -2.80
C VAL A 268 6.37 -9.66 -3.00
N VAL A 269 6.20 -8.43 -2.51
CA VAL A 269 5.00 -7.59 -2.71
C VAL A 269 5.43 -6.32 -3.42
N ASP A 270 4.94 -6.05 -4.63
CA ASP A 270 5.33 -4.85 -5.38
C ASP A 270 4.75 -3.55 -4.79
N GLU A 271 3.48 -3.58 -4.40
CA GLU A 271 2.77 -2.43 -3.83
C GLU A 271 1.98 -2.86 -2.58
N LEU A 272 2.65 -2.78 -1.43
CA LEU A 272 2.04 -2.97 -0.11
C LEU A 272 0.87 -2.00 0.13
N ALA A 273 0.90 -0.81 -0.47
CA ALA A 273 -0.14 0.19 -0.26
C ALA A 273 -1.52 -0.27 -0.72
N ASP A 274 -1.60 -0.98 -1.85
CA ASP A 274 -2.88 -1.44 -2.39
C ASP A 274 -3.46 -2.59 -1.54
N LEU A 275 -2.61 -3.49 -1.03
CA LEU A 275 -3.01 -4.52 -0.06
C LEU A 275 -3.53 -3.92 1.26
N MET A 276 -2.82 -2.92 1.78
CA MET A 276 -3.17 -2.22 3.01
C MET A 276 -4.43 -1.34 2.86
N MET A 277 -4.82 -0.97 1.64
CA MET A 277 -6.08 -0.26 1.39
C MET A 277 -7.28 -1.21 1.29
N THR A 278 -7.10 -2.46 0.84
CA THR A 278 -8.15 -3.48 0.80
C THR A 278 -8.35 -4.18 2.15
N ALA A 279 -7.28 -4.69 2.77
CA ALA A 279 -7.36 -5.57 3.94
C ALA A 279 -6.27 -5.25 5.00
N PRO A 280 -6.25 -4.03 5.57
CA PRO A 280 -5.13 -3.54 6.40
C PRO A 280 -4.82 -4.42 7.61
N LYS A 281 -5.85 -4.94 8.31
CA LYS A 281 -5.65 -5.69 9.56
C LYS A 281 -5.06 -7.07 9.29
N GLU A 282 -5.58 -7.72 8.26
CA GLU A 282 -5.22 -9.06 7.81
C GLU A 282 -3.79 -9.05 7.25
N VAL A 283 -3.47 -8.06 6.42
CA VAL A 283 -2.17 -7.87 5.78
C VAL A 283 -1.10 -7.46 6.80
N GLU A 284 -1.36 -6.48 7.67
CA GLU A 284 -0.41 -6.09 8.72
C GLU A 284 -0.16 -7.23 9.70
N ALA A 285 -1.20 -7.93 10.17
CA ALA A 285 -1.04 -9.06 11.08
C ALA A 285 -0.19 -10.19 10.48
N ALA A 286 -0.42 -10.53 9.20
CA ALA A 286 0.37 -11.55 8.51
C ALA A 286 1.83 -11.10 8.32
N ILE A 287 2.07 -9.86 7.89
CA ILE A 287 3.40 -9.28 7.72
C ILE A 287 4.18 -9.27 9.04
N LEU A 288 3.55 -8.86 10.15
CA LEU A 288 4.20 -8.84 11.46
C LEU A 288 4.52 -10.25 11.96
N ARG A 289 3.59 -11.20 11.82
CA ARG A 289 3.77 -12.60 12.20
C ARG A 289 4.91 -13.26 11.41
N LEU A 290 5.00 -12.99 10.11
CA LEU A 290 6.13 -13.41 9.27
C LEU A 290 7.42 -12.70 9.70
N ALA A 291 7.45 -11.38 9.76
CA ALA A 291 8.67 -10.61 10.05
C ALA A 291 9.31 -10.93 11.41
N GLN A 292 8.52 -11.43 12.37
CA GLN A 292 9.00 -11.85 13.70
C GLN A 292 9.55 -13.29 13.76
N MET A 293 9.07 -14.20 12.90
CA MET A 293 9.27 -15.65 13.08
C MET A 293 9.79 -16.39 11.83
N ALA A 294 9.61 -15.83 10.65
CA ALA A 294 9.93 -16.48 9.37
C ALA A 294 11.43 -16.75 9.17
N ARG A 295 12.31 -15.95 9.80
CA ARG A 295 13.77 -16.10 9.67
C ARG A 295 14.28 -17.51 9.96
N ALA A 296 13.77 -18.18 11.00
CA ALA A 296 14.25 -19.51 11.36
C ALA A 296 13.73 -20.61 10.42
N THR A 297 12.58 -20.38 9.77
CA THR A 297 12.00 -21.31 8.79
C THR A 297 12.56 -21.14 7.38
N GLY A 298 13.52 -20.22 7.20
CA GLY A 298 14.07 -19.82 5.89
C GLY A 298 13.05 -19.10 5.02
N MET A 299 12.11 -18.38 5.64
CA MET A 299 11.08 -17.59 4.96
C MET A 299 11.39 -16.09 5.12
N HIS A 300 11.27 -15.33 4.03
CA HIS A 300 11.76 -13.97 3.92
C HIS A 300 10.76 -13.06 3.21
N LEU A 301 10.84 -11.74 3.46
CA LEU A 301 9.95 -10.74 2.87
C LEU A 301 10.76 -9.69 2.11
N ILE A 302 10.31 -9.33 0.92
CA ILE A 302 10.68 -8.12 0.20
C ILE A 302 9.38 -7.34 -0.03
N LEU A 303 9.14 -6.31 0.78
CA LEU A 303 7.95 -5.47 0.66
C LEU A 303 8.33 -4.18 -0.04
N ALA A 304 7.58 -3.80 -1.07
CA ALA A 304 7.77 -2.54 -1.77
C ALA A 304 6.51 -1.65 -1.71
N THR A 305 6.70 -0.33 -1.83
CA THR A 305 5.60 0.65 -1.93
C THR A 305 5.99 1.90 -2.72
N GLN A 306 5.05 2.48 -3.46
CA GLN A 306 5.17 3.82 -4.05
C GLN A 306 4.57 4.92 -3.15
N ARG A 307 3.90 4.54 -2.06
CA ARG A 307 3.22 5.44 -1.11
C ARG A 307 3.85 5.34 0.29
N PRO A 308 4.95 6.06 0.58
CA PRO A 308 5.63 6.06 1.88
C PRO A 308 4.90 6.94 2.93
N SER A 309 3.60 6.71 3.16
CA SER A 309 2.86 7.31 4.28
C SER A 309 2.97 6.45 5.54
N VAL A 310 2.67 7.05 6.71
CA VAL A 310 2.74 6.37 8.01
C VAL A 310 1.70 5.24 8.14
N ASP A 311 0.59 5.35 7.42
CA ASP A 311 -0.53 4.39 7.42
C ASP A 311 -0.18 3.11 6.65
N ILE A 312 0.69 3.20 5.64
CA ILE A 312 1.22 2.05 4.90
C ILE A 312 2.51 1.51 5.56
N LEU A 313 3.37 2.41 6.03
CA LEU A 313 4.66 2.09 6.67
C LEU A 313 4.59 2.30 8.18
N THR A 314 3.70 1.53 8.81
CA THR A 314 3.41 1.63 10.25
C THR A 314 4.66 1.41 11.09
N SER A 315 4.68 1.98 12.31
CA SER A 315 5.78 1.78 13.26
C SER A 315 6.04 0.31 13.56
N LEU A 316 5.01 -0.55 13.52
CA LEU A 316 5.14 -1.99 13.72
C LEU A 316 5.91 -2.63 12.56
N ILE A 317 5.54 -2.33 11.30
CA ILE A 317 6.25 -2.83 10.12
C ILE A 317 7.71 -2.37 10.15
N LYS A 318 7.98 -1.09 10.44
CA LYS A 318 9.33 -0.51 10.45
C LYS A 318 10.26 -1.04 11.54
N VAL A 319 9.71 -1.50 12.67
CA VAL A 319 10.48 -2.13 13.76
C VAL A 319 10.88 -3.56 13.40
N ASN A 320 9.98 -4.33 12.75
CA ASN A 320 10.25 -5.72 12.40
C ASN A 320 10.98 -5.87 11.03
N ILE A 321 10.98 -4.83 10.19
CA ILE A 321 11.70 -4.76 8.91
C ILE A 321 12.71 -3.58 8.93
N PRO A 322 13.91 -3.78 9.51
CA PRO A 322 14.87 -2.71 9.76
C PRO A 322 15.89 -2.50 8.62
N ALA A 323 15.98 -3.41 7.65
CA ALA A 323 16.77 -3.24 6.43
C ALA A 323 15.89 -2.61 5.35
N ARG A 324 16.35 -1.50 4.75
CA ARG A 324 15.51 -0.61 3.94
C ARG A 324 16.28 -0.02 2.76
N LEU A 325 15.63 0.06 1.60
CA LEU A 325 16.15 0.65 0.36
C LEU A 325 15.21 1.75 -0.12
N ALA A 326 15.60 3.01 0.06
CA ALA A 326 14.82 4.17 -0.34
C ALA A 326 15.32 4.75 -1.66
N PHE A 327 14.45 4.88 -2.65
CA PHE A 327 14.72 5.64 -3.88
C PHE A 327 14.25 7.09 -3.72
N ALA A 328 14.38 7.88 -4.80
CA ALA A 328 13.90 9.25 -4.82
C ALA A 328 12.41 9.37 -4.41
N VAL A 329 12.13 10.32 -3.54
CA VAL A 329 10.80 10.67 -3.01
C VAL A 329 10.56 12.17 -3.09
N ALA A 330 9.30 12.59 -3.10
CA ALA A 330 8.90 13.98 -3.26
C ALA A 330 9.35 14.89 -2.09
N SER A 331 9.38 14.37 -0.84
CA SER A 331 9.64 15.20 0.33
C SER A 331 10.55 14.56 1.38
N GLY A 332 11.14 15.43 2.21
CA GLY A 332 11.86 15.03 3.43
C GLY A 332 10.96 14.56 4.57
N PHE A 333 9.63 14.51 4.38
CA PHE A 333 8.72 13.75 5.24
C PHE A 333 8.75 12.28 4.82
N ASP A 334 8.52 12.00 3.53
CA ASP A 334 8.58 10.65 2.93
C ASP A 334 9.91 9.94 3.25
N SER A 335 11.03 10.67 3.11
CA SER A 335 12.36 10.15 3.47
C SER A 335 12.42 9.69 4.93
N ARG A 336 11.82 10.47 5.87
CA ARG A 336 11.74 10.07 7.28
C ARG A 336 10.78 8.91 7.50
N THR A 337 9.68 8.82 6.76
CA THR A 337 8.80 7.64 6.86
C THR A 337 9.60 6.37 6.56
N ILE A 338 10.43 6.37 5.51
CA ILE A 338 11.20 5.18 5.10
C ILE A 338 12.45 4.98 5.98
N LEU A 339 13.35 5.95 6.04
CA LEU A 339 14.70 5.80 6.59
C LEU A 339 14.84 6.27 8.06
N ASP A 340 13.76 6.77 8.67
CA ASP A 340 13.78 7.52 9.94
C ASP A 340 14.67 8.80 9.89
N THR A 341 15.14 9.20 8.71
CA THR A 341 15.99 10.39 8.47
C THR A 341 15.77 11.01 7.07
N GLN A 342 16.28 12.23 6.85
CA GLN A 342 16.23 12.91 5.55
C GLN A 342 17.37 12.48 4.62
N GLY A 343 17.18 12.68 3.32
CA GLY A 343 18.19 12.48 2.28
C GLY A 343 17.68 11.76 1.03
N ALA A 344 16.59 10.99 1.12
CA ALA A 344 16.01 10.34 -0.06
C ALA A 344 15.34 11.36 -1.00
N GLU A 345 14.91 12.51 -0.48
CA GLU A 345 14.44 13.66 -1.29
C GLU A 345 15.57 14.43 -2.00
N LYS A 346 16.82 13.93 -1.92
CA LYS A 346 18.01 14.45 -2.62
C LYS A 346 18.62 13.42 -3.59
N LEU A 347 17.89 12.32 -3.85
CA LEU A 347 18.24 11.33 -4.86
C LEU A 347 17.75 11.78 -6.24
N ILE A 348 18.44 11.37 -7.30
CA ILE A 348 18.26 11.89 -8.67
C ILE A 348 17.39 11.00 -9.58
N GLY A 349 16.68 10.04 -8.97
CA GLY A 349 15.86 9.02 -9.65
C GLY A 349 16.69 7.99 -10.42
N GLN A 350 16.04 7.24 -11.31
CA GLN A 350 16.70 6.28 -12.21
C GLN A 350 17.62 5.25 -11.49
N GLY A 351 17.18 4.76 -10.33
CA GLY A 351 17.91 3.74 -9.56
C GLY A 351 18.90 4.28 -8.53
N ASP A 352 19.08 5.60 -8.42
CA ASP A 352 19.82 6.23 -7.31
C ASP A 352 19.05 6.06 -6.00
N ALA A 353 19.69 5.42 -5.00
CA ALA A 353 19.05 4.94 -3.78
C ALA A 353 19.91 5.16 -2.53
N LEU A 354 19.26 5.17 -1.36
CA LEU A 354 19.87 5.05 -0.03
C LEU A 354 19.52 3.71 0.60
N PHE A 355 20.53 2.90 0.92
CA PHE A 355 20.37 1.66 1.69
C PHE A 355 20.73 1.87 3.17
N HIS A 356 19.88 1.37 4.06
CA HIS A 356 20.10 1.36 5.50
C HIS A 356 19.80 -0.02 6.10
N GLN A 357 20.58 -0.42 7.11
CA GLN A 357 20.31 -1.59 7.96
C GLN A 357 20.99 -1.40 9.32
N PRO A 358 20.55 -2.10 10.39
CA PRO A 358 21.24 -2.09 11.68
C PRO A 358 22.74 -2.40 11.54
N GLY A 359 23.57 -1.65 12.26
CA GLY A 359 25.03 -1.73 12.18
C GLY A 359 25.67 -0.78 11.15
N LEU A 360 24.91 -0.18 10.23
CA LEU A 360 25.37 1.01 9.50
C LEU A 360 25.12 2.26 10.34
N THR A 361 26.06 3.19 10.37
CA THR A 361 25.92 4.46 11.10
C THR A 361 25.05 5.49 10.37
N LYS A 362 24.87 5.32 9.05
CA LYS A 362 24.13 6.20 8.14
C LYS A 362 23.61 5.39 6.94
N PRO A 363 22.56 5.86 6.24
CA PRO A 363 22.20 5.33 4.93
C PRO A 363 23.31 5.54 3.90
N VAL A 364 23.73 4.47 3.23
CA VAL A 364 24.76 4.45 2.18
C VAL A 364 24.12 4.66 0.82
N ARG A 365 24.70 5.52 -0.02
CA ARG A 365 24.20 5.79 -1.37
C ARG A 365 24.68 4.73 -2.36
N LEU A 366 23.76 4.17 -3.13
CA LEU A 366 23.99 3.13 -4.12
C LEU A 366 23.25 3.48 -5.41
N GLN A 367 23.89 3.30 -6.56
CA GLN A 367 23.21 3.24 -7.85
C GLN A 367 22.81 1.79 -8.11
N VAL A 368 21.51 1.49 -8.10
CA VAL A 368 21.00 0.16 -8.47
C VAL A 368 21.30 -0.10 -9.95
N PRO A 369 21.69 -1.32 -10.35
CA PRO A 369 21.92 -1.63 -11.76
C PRO A 369 20.60 -1.58 -12.53
N TYR A 370 20.69 -1.24 -13.81
CA TYR A 370 19.60 -1.37 -14.74
C TYR A 370 19.50 -2.81 -15.25
N LEU A 371 18.27 -3.31 -15.29
CA LEU A 371 17.86 -4.56 -15.92
C LEU A 371 16.61 -4.22 -16.75
N SER A 372 16.67 -4.46 -18.05
CA SER A 372 15.59 -4.14 -18.98
C SER A 372 14.45 -5.17 -18.94
N GLU A 373 13.26 -4.77 -19.38
CA GLU A 373 12.11 -5.67 -19.56
C GLU A 373 12.43 -6.81 -20.53
N GLU A 374 13.26 -6.56 -21.55
CA GLU A 374 13.75 -7.60 -22.46
C GLU A 374 14.66 -8.62 -21.74
N GLU A 375 15.59 -8.17 -20.91
CA GLU A 375 16.44 -9.07 -20.10
C GLU A 375 15.61 -9.91 -19.11
N VAL A 376 14.60 -9.32 -18.47
CA VAL A 376 13.64 -10.04 -17.61
C VAL A 376 12.86 -11.09 -18.42
N ALA A 377 12.36 -10.72 -19.60
CA ALA A 377 11.63 -11.64 -20.49
C ALA A 377 12.52 -12.79 -21.01
N ARG A 378 13.79 -12.51 -21.34
CA ARG A 378 14.78 -13.54 -21.72
C ARG A 378 15.09 -14.48 -20.56
N LEU A 379 15.28 -13.95 -19.35
CA LEU A 379 15.50 -14.72 -18.13
C LEU A 379 14.31 -15.64 -17.78
N ALA A 380 13.10 -15.09 -17.75
CA ALA A 380 11.89 -15.85 -17.45
C ALA A 380 11.51 -16.83 -18.59
N GLY A 381 11.83 -16.50 -19.84
CA GLY A 381 11.72 -17.42 -20.98
C GLY A 381 12.68 -18.61 -20.88
N TYR A 382 13.94 -18.37 -20.52
CA TYR A 382 14.94 -19.40 -20.29
C TYR A 382 14.53 -20.36 -19.16
N LEU A 383 14.06 -19.82 -18.03
CA LEU A 383 13.61 -20.63 -16.89
C LEU A 383 12.36 -21.45 -17.21
N ARG A 384 11.40 -20.90 -17.97
CA ARG A 384 10.20 -21.64 -18.43
C ARG A 384 10.49 -22.77 -19.43
N GLY A 385 11.65 -22.77 -20.07
CA GLY A 385 12.06 -23.87 -20.96
C GLY A 385 12.43 -25.16 -20.20
N GLN A 386 12.69 -25.07 -18.89
CA GLN A 386 13.22 -26.17 -18.08
C GLN A 386 12.10 -27.09 -17.58
N SER A 387 12.34 -28.40 -17.64
CA SER A 387 11.46 -29.42 -17.08
C SER A 387 11.73 -29.59 -15.58
N PHE A 388 10.66 -29.65 -14.79
CA PHE A 388 10.75 -29.79 -13.34
C PHE A 388 9.52 -30.51 -12.76
N GLU A 389 9.79 -31.52 -11.94
CA GLU A 389 8.79 -32.28 -11.17
C GLU A 389 8.58 -31.57 -9.83
N ASP A 390 7.47 -30.83 -9.70
CA ASP A 390 7.29 -29.88 -8.59
C ASP A 390 6.66 -30.49 -7.33
N ARG A 391 7.44 -31.34 -6.65
CA ARG A 391 7.04 -31.96 -5.37
C ARG A 391 6.71 -30.95 -4.26
N PHE A 392 7.26 -29.72 -4.31
CA PHE A 392 6.93 -28.70 -3.32
C PHE A 392 5.55 -28.11 -3.56
N ALA A 393 5.16 -27.85 -4.81
CA ALA A 393 3.81 -27.45 -5.15
C ALA A 393 2.80 -28.57 -4.89
N GLU A 394 3.15 -29.84 -5.18
CA GLU A 394 2.32 -31.00 -4.87
C GLU A 394 2.08 -31.17 -3.36
N ALA A 395 3.12 -31.03 -2.53
CA ALA A 395 3.03 -31.23 -1.08
C ALA A 395 2.50 -30.00 -0.30
N TYR A 396 2.75 -28.78 -0.81
CA TYR A 396 2.53 -27.53 -0.06
C TYR A 396 1.86 -26.40 -0.86
N GLY A 397 1.58 -26.55 -2.16
CA GLY A 397 0.93 -25.48 -2.96
C GLY A 397 -0.41 -25.04 -2.35
N ALA A 398 -1.18 -25.98 -1.81
CA ALA A 398 -2.43 -25.72 -1.10
C ALA A 398 -2.27 -24.92 0.22
N ASP A 399 -1.06 -24.76 0.78
CA ASP A 399 -0.81 -23.82 1.88
C ASP A 399 -0.82 -22.36 1.41
N PHE A 400 -0.70 -22.10 0.10
CA PHE A 400 -0.59 -20.76 -0.48
C PHE A 400 -1.81 -20.35 -1.31
N GLU A 401 -2.79 -21.23 -1.51
CA GLU A 401 -4.09 -20.83 -2.06
C GLU A 401 -4.85 -19.96 -1.05
N PRO A 402 -5.66 -18.98 -1.51
CA PRO A 402 -6.57 -18.27 -0.62
C PRO A 402 -7.51 -19.29 0.05
N PRO A 403 -7.87 -19.08 1.33
CA PRO A 403 -8.82 -19.97 1.99
C PRO A 403 -10.15 -19.94 1.22
N LYS A 404 -10.53 -21.08 0.62
CA LYS A 404 -11.83 -21.25 -0.04
C LYS A 404 -12.93 -20.68 0.87
N ALA A 405 -13.72 -19.74 0.35
CA ALA A 405 -14.95 -19.35 1.01
C ALA A 405 -15.77 -20.63 1.29
N PRO A 406 -16.14 -20.92 2.56
CA PRO A 406 -16.52 -22.27 2.99
C PRO A 406 -17.71 -22.76 2.20
N GLU A 407 -17.49 -23.80 1.37
CA GLU A 407 -18.01 -23.90 -0.01
C GLU A 407 -19.40 -23.27 -0.20
N GLY A 408 -19.32 -21.96 -0.46
CA GLY A 408 -20.46 -21.07 -0.45
C GLY A 408 -21.19 -21.19 -1.77
N THR A 409 -22.19 -22.07 -1.79
CA THR A 409 -23.27 -22.10 -2.78
C THR A 409 -23.56 -20.70 -3.31
N GLY A 410 -23.53 -20.55 -4.64
CA GLY A 410 -23.64 -19.24 -5.29
C GLY A 410 -24.96 -18.53 -4.94
N PRO A 411 -25.10 -17.21 -5.16
CA PRO A 411 -26.33 -16.49 -4.87
C PRO A 411 -27.51 -17.04 -5.70
N GLY A 412 -28.27 -17.98 -5.10
CA GLY A 412 -29.32 -18.77 -5.73
C GLY A 412 -29.29 -20.27 -5.39
N GLU A 413 -28.16 -20.83 -4.96
CA GLU A 413 -28.06 -22.22 -4.48
C GLU A 413 -28.21 -22.30 -2.95
N VAL A 414 -29.07 -23.23 -2.52
CA VAL A 414 -29.51 -23.38 -1.14
C VAL A 414 -28.80 -24.56 -0.47
N ASP A 415 -28.19 -24.29 0.69
CA ASP A 415 -27.59 -25.31 1.54
C ASP A 415 -28.64 -25.99 2.41
N PHE A 416 -29.12 -27.15 1.97
CA PHE A 416 -30.03 -28.00 2.73
C PHE A 416 -29.34 -28.86 3.81
N SER A 417 -28.01 -28.74 3.99
CA SER A 417 -27.23 -29.59 4.90
C SER A 417 -27.03 -29.00 6.31
N ASP A 418 -27.39 -27.73 6.55
CA ASP A 418 -27.21 -27.07 7.85
C ASP A 418 -27.92 -27.87 8.98
N PRO A 419 -27.20 -28.35 10.02
CA PRO A 419 -27.78 -29.11 11.14
C PRO A 419 -28.91 -28.40 11.90
N LEU A 420 -29.06 -27.08 11.75
CA LEU A 420 -30.13 -26.29 12.36
C LEU A 420 -31.36 -26.13 11.46
N LEU A 421 -31.32 -26.53 10.17
CA LEU A 421 -32.42 -26.34 9.22
C LEU A 421 -33.71 -27.04 9.66
N LYS A 422 -33.64 -28.29 10.13
CA LYS A 422 -34.80 -28.99 10.69
C LYS A 422 -35.41 -28.23 11.88
N LYS A 423 -34.56 -27.68 12.75
CA LYS A 423 -35.01 -26.93 13.94
C LYS A 423 -35.59 -25.56 13.57
N ALA A 424 -35.06 -24.93 12.51
CA ALA A 424 -35.64 -23.73 11.93
C ALA A 424 -37.03 -24.00 11.33
N ALA A 425 -37.20 -25.12 10.61
CA ALA A 425 -38.50 -25.56 10.10
C ALA A 425 -39.50 -25.78 11.23
N GLU A 426 -39.12 -26.52 12.28
CA GLU A 426 -39.95 -26.77 13.47
C GLU A 426 -40.43 -25.45 14.09
N ILE A 427 -39.53 -24.49 14.35
CA ILE A 427 -39.88 -23.17 14.90
C ILE A 427 -40.89 -22.43 14.02
N VAL A 428 -40.69 -22.42 12.70
CA VAL A 428 -41.52 -21.63 11.77
C VAL A 428 -42.89 -22.27 11.53
N VAL A 429 -42.97 -23.60 11.55
CA VAL A 429 -44.24 -24.35 11.48
C VAL A 429 -45.03 -24.23 12.79
N GLU A 430 -44.36 -24.29 13.96
CA GLU A 430 -45.01 -24.08 15.26
C GLU A 430 -45.53 -22.65 15.45
N GLU A 431 -44.75 -21.62 15.06
CA GLU A 431 -45.14 -20.22 15.24
C GLU A 431 -46.04 -19.67 14.12
N GLY A 432 -46.13 -20.37 12.98
CA GLY A 432 -46.94 -19.97 11.82
C GLY A 432 -46.39 -18.79 11.02
N TYR A 433 -45.20 -18.27 11.37
CA TYR A 433 -44.46 -17.26 10.62
C TYR A 433 -42.96 -17.38 10.90
N GLY A 434 -42.14 -17.02 9.91
CA GLY A 434 -40.67 -17.01 10.01
C GLY A 434 -40.09 -15.65 9.63
N SER A 435 -38.93 -15.32 10.22
CA SER A 435 -38.08 -14.24 9.76
C SER A 435 -36.63 -14.43 10.24
N VAL A 436 -35.67 -13.87 9.51
CA VAL A 436 -34.24 -13.90 9.85
C VAL A 436 -34.01 -13.50 11.32
N SER A 437 -34.53 -12.34 11.74
CA SER A 437 -34.39 -11.83 13.12
C SER A 437 -35.19 -12.62 14.17
N ARG A 438 -36.04 -13.58 13.78
CA ARG A 438 -36.69 -14.54 14.68
C ARG A 438 -35.81 -15.79 14.83
N LEU A 439 -35.31 -16.35 13.72
CA LEU A 439 -34.39 -17.48 13.71
C LEU A 439 -33.08 -17.16 14.45
N GLN A 440 -32.49 -15.97 14.25
CA GLN A 440 -31.33 -15.49 15.02
C GLN A 440 -31.53 -15.62 16.54
N ARG A 441 -32.71 -15.24 17.04
CA ARG A 441 -33.03 -15.22 18.48
C ARG A 441 -33.46 -16.58 19.04
N ARG A 442 -34.11 -17.43 18.23
CA ARG A 442 -34.54 -18.78 18.64
C ARG A 442 -33.42 -19.83 18.55
N LEU A 443 -32.43 -19.63 17.66
CA LEU A 443 -31.32 -20.55 17.42
C LEU A 443 -29.95 -20.03 17.89
N SER A 444 -29.87 -18.79 18.38
CA SER A 444 -28.63 -18.13 18.84
C SER A 444 -27.55 -18.05 17.76
N ILE A 445 -27.93 -17.65 16.53
CA ILE A 445 -27.05 -17.59 15.35
C ILE A 445 -26.92 -16.18 14.76
N GLY A 446 -25.80 -15.95 14.06
CA GLY A 446 -25.54 -14.69 13.35
C GLY A 446 -26.44 -14.47 12.13
N HIS A 447 -26.59 -13.21 11.71
CA HIS A 447 -27.54 -12.77 10.68
C HIS A 447 -27.38 -13.53 9.35
N ALA A 448 -26.15 -13.69 8.85
CA ALA A 448 -25.89 -14.37 7.57
C ALA A 448 -26.35 -15.84 7.57
N ARG A 449 -26.17 -16.57 8.68
CA ARG A 449 -26.62 -17.97 8.80
C ARG A 449 -28.14 -18.06 8.97
N ALA A 450 -28.74 -17.13 9.71
CA ALA A 450 -30.20 -17.02 9.79
C ALA A 450 -30.85 -16.62 8.45
N GLY A 451 -30.13 -15.88 7.58
CA GLY A 451 -30.47 -15.64 6.19
C GLY A 451 -30.53 -16.96 5.41
N LYS A 452 -29.39 -17.65 5.29
CA LYS A 452 -29.31 -18.95 4.59
C LYS A 452 -30.37 -19.96 5.06
N LEU A 453 -30.65 -20.04 6.36
CA LEU A 453 -31.73 -20.90 6.88
C LEU A 453 -33.13 -20.43 6.46
N MET A 454 -33.38 -19.12 6.38
CA MET A 454 -34.65 -18.57 5.89
C MET A 454 -34.83 -18.88 4.39
N ASP A 455 -33.79 -18.64 3.59
CA ASP A 455 -33.74 -18.92 2.15
C ASP A 455 -33.96 -20.43 1.89
N ALA A 456 -33.42 -21.29 2.76
CA ALA A 456 -33.62 -22.73 2.70
C ALA A 456 -35.06 -23.15 3.02
N LEU A 457 -35.71 -22.54 4.02
CA LEU A 457 -37.12 -22.80 4.31
C LEU A 457 -38.05 -22.31 3.20
N GLU A 458 -37.69 -21.23 2.49
CA GLU A 458 -38.40 -20.77 1.30
C GLU A 458 -38.27 -21.78 0.14
N ALA A 459 -37.05 -22.23 -0.17
CA ALA A 459 -36.82 -23.23 -1.23
C ALA A 459 -37.41 -24.61 -0.91
N MET A 460 -37.56 -24.99 0.37
CA MET A 460 -38.31 -26.17 0.79
C MET A 460 -39.85 -25.99 0.71
N GLY A 461 -40.36 -24.79 0.40
CA GLY A 461 -41.79 -24.47 0.39
C GLY A 461 -42.42 -24.41 1.80
N ILE A 462 -41.60 -24.38 2.85
CA ILE A 462 -42.04 -24.26 4.26
C ILE A 462 -42.40 -22.80 4.57
N VAL A 463 -41.79 -21.85 3.87
CA VAL A 463 -42.15 -20.43 3.87
C VAL A 463 -42.48 -19.98 2.45
N GLY A 464 -43.50 -19.12 2.31
CA GLY A 464 -43.81 -18.46 1.04
C GLY A 464 -42.92 -17.23 0.79
N PRO A 465 -42.75 -16.82 -0.48
CA PRO A 465 -41.81 -15.77 -0.86
C PRO A 465 -42.06 -14.41 -0.18
N PRO A 466 -41.06 -13.51 -0.12
CA PRO A 466 -41.11 -12.26 0.63
C PRO A 466 -42.35 -11.43 0.30
N ARG A 467 -43.26 -11.33 1.29
CA ARG A 467 -44.59 -10.74 1.09
C ARG A 467 -44.49 -9.23 0.96
N ALA A 468 -44.45 -8.75 -0.28
CA ALA A 468 -44.47 -7.32 -0.61
C ALA A 468 -45.65 -6.60 0.10
N PRO A 469 -45.47 -5.35 0.56
CA PRO A 469 -46.51 -4.60 1.27
C PRO A 469 -47.71 -4.36 0.35
N ASN A 470 -48.85 -4.95 0.71
CA ASN A 470 -50.01 -5.12 -0.17
C ASN A 470 -50.77 -3.79 -0.47
N PRO A 471 -50.78 -3.26 -1.71
CA PRO A 471 -51.48 -2.03 -2.06
C PRO A 471 -52.87 -2.34 -2.64
N GLY A 472 -53.96 -2.11 -1.88
CA GLY A 472 -55.22 -2.80 -2.21
C GLY A 472 -56.58 -2.22 -1.77
N ARG A 473 -56.84 -0.91 -1.93
CA ARG A 473 -58.17 -0.34 -2.31
C ARG A 473 -57.90 0.99 -3.06
N SER A 474 -58.54 1.34 -4.18
CA SER A 474 -59.76 0.79 -4.81
C SER A 474 -59.77 0.86 -6.36
N SER A 475 -60.20 -0.25 -6.99
CA SER A 475 -60.99 -0.34 -8.24
C SER A 475 -60.80 0.65 -9.43
N SER A 476 -60.17 0.12 -10.49
CA SER A 476 -60.57 0.19 -11.93
C SER A 476 -60.49 1.51 -12.74
N PRO A 477 -60.21 1.45 -14.07
CA PRO A 477 -59.86 2.63 -14.89
C PRO A 477 -60.91 3.04 -15.95
N ARG A 478 -60.75 4.23 -16.54
CA ARG A 478 -61.26 4.59 -17.88
C ARG A 478 -60.29 5.51 -18.63
N SER A 479 -60.37 5.49 -19.97
CA SER A 479 -59.48 6.15 -20.92
C SER A 479 -60.04 7.46 -21.48
N ASN A 480 -59.18 8.35 -21.99
CA ASN A 480 -59.11 8.68 -23.43
C ASN A 480 -57.97 9.67 -23.78
N SER A 481 -57.89 10.06 -25.06
CA SER A 481 -56.68 10.49 -25.77
C SER A 481 -56.68 11.93 -26.30
N ARG A 482 -55.48 12.55 -26.43
CA ARG A 482 -55.10 13.71 -27.29
C ARG A 482 -55.76 15.07 -26.92
N THR A 483 -55.21 16.24 -27.27
CA THR A 483 -53.95 16.62 -27.96
C THR A 483 -52.89 17.12 -26.92
N SER A 484 -51.98 18.13 -27.01
CA SER A 484 -51.64 19.25 -27.94
C SER A 484 -50.14 19.61 -27.84
N SER A 485 -49.63 20.43 -28.77
CA SER A 485 -48.34 21.17 -28.72
C SER A 485 -48.54 22.61 -28.18
N ALA A 486 -47.52 23.43 -27.82
CA ALA A 486 -46.06 23.37 -28.02
C ALA A 486 -45.29 24.14 -26.91
N SER A 487 -43.96 23.93 -26.81
CA SER A 487 -42.84 24.82 -26.34
C SER A 487 -43.09 25.92 -25.29
N VAL A 488 -42.23 26.16 -24.29
CA VAL A 488 -40.78 26.45 -24.43
C VAL A 488 -39.96 25.98 -23.19
N LEU A 489 -38.76 25.42 -23.45
CA LEU A 489 -37.61 25.21 -22.52
C LEU A 489 -37.91 24.84 -21.06
N SER A 490 -38.13 23.55 -20.79
CA SER A 490 -37.74 22.92 -19.52
C SER A 490 -36.41 22.16 -19.67
N TRP A 491 -35.65 22.04 -18.58
CA TRP A 491 -34.50 21.11 -18.54
C TRP A 491 -35.04 19.66 -18.52
N PRO A 492 -34.30 18.66 -19.06
CA PRO A 492 -34.69 17.27 -18.92
C PRO A 492 -34.80 16.85 -17.45
N LEU A 493 -35.83 16.06 -17.15
CA LEU A 493 -35.94 15.32 -15.90
C LEU A 493 -34.79 14.31 -15.82
N VAL A 494 -33.71 14.67 -15.13
CA VAL A 494 -32.76 13.69 -14.60
C VAL A 494 -33.46 12.97 -13.47
N GLU A 495 -33.52 11.64 -13.54
CA GLU A 495 -34.15 10.82 -12.51
C GLU A 495 -33.52 11.08 -11.14
N MET A 496 -34.35 11.25 -10.11
CA MET A 496 -33.86 11.25 -8.74
C MET A 496 -33.51 9.81 -8.37
N VAL A 497 -32.21 9.52 -8.43
CA VAL A 497 -31.63 8.28 -7.91
C VAL A 497 -31.27 8.48 -6.43
N PRO A 498 -31.65 7.55 -5.53
CA PRO A 498 -31.30 7.67 -4.11
C PRO A 498 -29.79 7.59 -3.88
N GLY A 499 -29.29 8.29 -2.84
CA GLY A 499 -27.87 8.33 -2.48
C GLY A 499 -27.16 9.67 -2.72
N GLY A 500 -27.89 10.79 -2.77
CA GLY A 500 -27.30 12.13 -2.81
C GLY A 500 -26.61 12.49 -1.48
N ARG A 501 -25.31 12.82 -1.54
CA ARG A 501 -24.53 13.36 -0.41
C ARG A 501 -24.49 14.88 -0.48
N TRP A 502 -24.56 15.55 0.67
CA TRP A 502 -24.38 16.99 0.79
C TRP A 502 -23.38 17.28 1.89
N VAL A 503 -22.37 18.10 1.57
CA VAL A 503 -21.45 18.64 2.56
C VAL A 503 -21.77 20.13 2.74
N ALA A 504 -21.92 20.57 3.98
CA ALA A 504 -22.21 21.94 4.33
C ALA A 504 -21.26 22.45 5.42
N GLU A 505 -21.04 23.75 5.45
CA GLU A 505 -20.22 24.44 6.44
C GLU A 505 -21.06 25.56 7.04
N ILE A 506 -21.18 25.56 8.37
CA ILE A 506 -21.93 26.56 9.13
C ILE A 506 -20.98 27.36 10.03
N TYR A 507 -21.20 28.66 10.14
CA TYR A 507 -20.28 29.60 10.81
C TYR A 507 -20.99 30.53 11.79
N GLY A 508 -20.24 31.02 12.78
CA GLY A 508 -20.73 31.97 13.77
C GLY A 508 -21.76 31.38 14.74
N CYS A 509 -21.69 30.07 14.97
CA CYS A 509 -22.61 29.28 15.79
C CYS A 509 -22.53 29.63 17.29
N ASP A 510 -23.46 29.09 18.07
CA ASP A 510 -23.42 29.13 19.53
C ASP A 510 -22.39 28.11 20.08
N LEU A 511 -21.38 28.64 20.77
CA LEU A 511 -20.30 27.85 21.36
C LEU A 511 -20.79 26.92 22.47
N ASP A 512 -21.76 27.36 23.29
CA ASP A 512 -22.32 26.53 24.37
C ASP A 512 -23.07 25.32 23.82
N VAL A 513 -23.57 25.41 22.57
CA VAL A 513 -24.19 24.30 21.84
C VAL A 513 -23.13 23.43 21.15
N LEU A 514 -22.21 24.01 20.37
CA LEU A 514 -21.18 23.25 19.62
C LEU A 514 -20.24 22.43 20.51
N GLU A 515 -19.92 22.93 21.71
CA GLU A 515 -19.01 22.27 22.65
C GLU A 515 -19.66 21.17 23.50
N ASN A 516 -21.00 21.09 23.50
CA ASN A 516 -21.76 20.24 24.40
C ASN A 516 -22.24 18.95 23.71
N PRO A 517 -21.68 17.77 24.05
CA PRO A 517 -22.01 16.51 23.40
C PRO A 517 -23.50 16.19 23.32
N LYS A 518 -24.26 16.52 24.38
CA LYS A 518 -25.68 16.19 24.47
C LYS A 518 -26.56 17.11 23.61
N MET A 519 -26.17 18.37 23.44
CA MET A 519 -26.93 19.31 22.61
C MET A 519 -26.66 19.05 21.13
N VAL A 520 -25.41 18.75 20.74
CA VAL A 520 -25.09 18.29 19.39
C VAL A 520 -25.83 16.99 19.07
N GLU A 521 -25.77 15.98 19.94
CA GLU A 521 -26.47 14.70 19.74
C GLU A 521 -27.99 14.88 19.56
N ALA A 522 -28.61 15.72 20.40
CA ALA A 522 -30.04 16.02 20.32
C ALA A 522 -30.42 16.73 19.00
N ALA A 523 -29.60 17.67 18.52
CA ALA A 523 -29.85 18.39 17.27
C ALA A 523 -29.81 17.45 16.04
N LEU A 524 -28.81 16.56 15.97
CA LEU A 524 -28.70 15.58 14.89
C LEU A 524 -29.84 14.54 14.95
N LEU A 525 -30.21 14.09 16.16
CA LEU A 525 -31.34 13.17 16.35
C LEU A 525 -32.68 13.81 15.96
N ASP A 526 -32.94 15.07 16.31
CA ASP A 526 -34.17 15.77 15.92
C ASP A 526 -34.26 15.95 14.39
N ALA A 527 -33.16 16.34 13.73
CA ALA A 527 -33.09 16.41 12.28
C ALA A 527 -33.43 15.07 11.61
N VAL A 528 -32.87 13.96 12.10
CA VAL A 528 -33.16 12.60 11.60
C VAL A 528 -34.60 12.15 11.94
N MET A 529 -35.15 12.55 13.09
CA MET A 529 -36.55 12.26 13.45
C MET A 529 -37.56 13.05 12.59
N ARG A 530 -37.27 14.31 12.22
CA ARG A 530 -38.08 15.09 11.25
C ARG A 530 -38.10 14.44 9.87
N LEU A 531 -37.02 13.74 9.50
CA LEU A 531 -36.97 12.88 8.31
C LEU A 531 -37.77 11.58 8.45
N GLY A 532 -38.61 11.44 9.48
CA GLY A 532 -39.53 10.32 9.64
C GLY A 532 -38.83 9.00 9.98
N ALA A 533 -37.64 9.06 10.60
CA ALA A 533 -37.02 7.88 11.16
C ALA A 533 -37.96 7.21 12.19
N PRO A 534 -38.19 5.88 12.11
CA PRO A 534 -38.95 5.18 13.14
C PRO A 534 -38.33 5.38 14.54
N LYS A 535 -39.16 5.65 15.55
CA LYS A 535 -38.70 5.86 16.93
C LYS A 535 -37.86 4.66 17.41
N GLY A 536 -36.63 4.93 17.84
CA GLY A 536 -35.68 3.90 18.28
C GLY A 536 -34.90 3.19 17.16
N SER A 537 -35.01 3.65 15.90
CA SER A 537 -34.20 3.12 14.77
C SER A 537 -32.94 3.93 14.45
N ALA A 538 -32.78 5.11 15.05
CA ALA A 538 -31.57 5.91 14.93
C ALA A 538 -30.52 5.46 15.97
N GLN A 539 -29.27 5.34 15.55
CA GLN A 539 -28.10 5.14 16.40
C GLN A 539 -27.21 6.38 16.36
N SER A 540 -26.75 6.83 17.52
CA SER A 540 -25.85 7.97 17.68
C SER A 540 -24.47 7.54 18.17
N VAL A 541 -23.44 8.28 17.77
CA VAL A 541 -22.10 8.25 18.36
C VAL A 541 -21.56 9.66 18.46
N VAL A 542 -20.89 9.97 19.57
CA VAL A 542 -20.36 11.29 19.88
C VAL A 542 -18.97 11.16 20.49
N TYR A 543 -18.03 11.97 20.01
CA TYR A 543 -16.63 11.96 20.44
C TYR A 543 -16.10 13.40 20.54
N LYS A 544 -15.80 13.86 21.76
CA LYS A 544 -15.10 15.12 22.01
C LYS A 544 -13.58 14.86 21.97
N PHE A 545 -12.86 15.64 21.19
CA PHE A 545 -11.41 15.48 21.00
C PHE A 545 -10.62 16.64 21.63
N HIS A 546 -9.30 16.49 21.67
CA HIS A 546 -8.37 17.40 22.36
C HIS A 546 -7.41 18.02 21.31
N PRO A 547 -7.12 19.34 21.33
CA PRO A 547 -7.38 20.32 22.40
C PRO A 547 -8.85 20.68 22.61
N GLN A 548 -9.63 20.79 21.54
CA GLN A 548 -11.05 21.15 21.56
C GLN A 548 -11.73 20.67 20.27
N GLY A 549 -13.05 20.84 20.17
CA GLY A 549 -13.86 20.33 19.06
C GLY A 549 -14.53 18.97 19.32
N LEU A 550 -15.56 18.68 18.53
CA LEU A 550 -16.42 17.50 18.71
C LEU A 550 -16.83 16.90 17.36
N SER A 551 -16.81 15.58 17.28
CA SER A 551 -17.33 14.81 16.15
C SER A 551 -18.56 14.02 16.58
N ALA A 552 -19.65 14.05 15.82
CA ALA A 552 -20.82 13.22 16.09
C ALA A 552 -21.46 12.71 14.80
N ALA A 553 -22.09 11.54 14.86
CA ALA A 553 -22.82 10.94 13.76
C ALA A 553 -24.11 10.28 14.26
N VAL A 554 -25.20 10.48 13.51
CA VAL A 554 -26.49 9.82 13.71
C VAL A 554 -26.84 9.07 12.43
N VAL A 555 -27.07 7.77 12.54
CA VAL A 555 -27.40 6.89 11.41
C VAL A 555 -28.77 6.24 11.64
N SER A 556 -29.59 6.21 10.60
CA SER A 556 -30.95 5.66 10.63
C SER A 556 -31.33 5.03 9.28
N PRO A 557 -32.44 4.30 9.18
CA PRO A 557 -32.94 3.77 7.90
C PRO A 557 -33.35 4.82 6.85
N VAL A 558 -33.42 6.12 7.20
CA VAL A 558 -33.86 7.20 6.28
C VAL A 558 -32.75 8.20 5.92
N ALA A 559 -31.81 8.44 6.85
CA ALA A 559 -30.64 9.30 6.62
C ALA A 559 -29.48 8.94 7.57
N ALA A 560 -28.27 9.31 7.15
CA ALA A 560 -27.11 9.48 8.02
C ALA A 560 -26.72 10.96 8.03
N VAL A 561 -26.43 11.49 9.21
CA VAL A 561 -26.13 12.91 9.46
C VAL A 561 -24.91 12.97 10.37
N MET A 562 -23.83 13.60 9.93
CA MET A 562 -22.57 13.72 10.68
C MET A 562 -22.16 15.17 10.82
N ILE A 563 -21.40 15.48 11.88
CA ILE A 563 -20.85 16.80 12.16
C ILE A 563 -19.43 16.71 12.72
N HIS A 564 -18.59 17.68 12.34
CA HIS A 564 -17.30 17.97 12.98
C HIS A 564 -17.25 19.46 13.35
N THR A 565 -17.08 19.79 14.62
CA THR A 565 -17.12 21.17 15.15
C THR A 565 -15.72 21.71 15.44
N TRP A 566 -15.51 22.99 15.15
CA TRP A 566 -14.26 23.74 15.31
C TRP A 566 -14.56 25.05 16.08
N PRO A 567 -14.72 25.00 17.42
CA PRO A 567 -15.05 26.18 18.24
C PRO A 567 -14.08 27.36 18.07
N GLU A 568 -12.80 27.07 17.82
CA GLU A 568 -11.73 28.06 17.59
C GLU A 568 -11.87 28.84 16.28
N ASP A 569 -12.41 28.21 15.23
CA ASP A 569 -12.43 28.78 13.88
C ASP A 569 -13.81 29.38 13.59
N ASN A 570 -14.00 30.61 14.06
CA ASN A 570 -15.24 31.39 13.92
C ASN A 570 -16.51 30.64 14.40
N ALA A 571 -16.38 29.81 15.44
CA ALA A 571 -17.45 28.93 15.95
C ALA A 571 -18.14 28.15 14.81
N SER A 572 -17.36 27.37 14.06
CA SER A 572 -17.82 26.69 12.86
C SER A 572 -18.04 25.19 13.03
N ALA A 573 -18.76 24.60 12.08
CA ALA A 573 -18.89 23.15 11.95
C ALA A 573 -19.10 22.72 10.49
N THR A 574 -18.51 21.58 10.13
CA THR A 574 -18.80 20.89 8.86
C THR A 574 -19.86 19.82 9.10
N LEU A 575 -20.91 19.82 8.28
CA LEU A 575 -21.99 18.84 8.25
C LEU A 575 -21.88 17.95 7.02
N ASP A 576 -22.10 16.64 7.18
CA ASP A 576 -22.23 15.67 6.08
C ASP A 576 -23.59 14.97 6.17
N LEU A 577 -24.43 15.18 5.15
CA LEU A 577 -25.82 14.74 5.10
C LEU A 577 -25.98 13.72 3.95
N TYR A 578 -26.43 12.51 4.28
CA TYR A 578 -26.67 11.44 3.32
C TYR A 578 -28.09 10.89 3.47
N PHE A 579 -28.85 10.86 2.37
CA PHE A 579 -30.26 10.49 2.39
C PHE A 579 -30.51 9.18 1.63
N TYR A 580 -31.16 8.22 2.30
CA TYR A 580 -31.46 6.90 1.73
C TYR A 580 -32.80 6.83 0.97
N ARG A 581 -33.56 7.94 0.96
CA ARG A 581 -34.87 8.05 0.32
C ARG A 581 -35.00 9.34 -0.50
N ASP A 582 -35.82 9.28 -1.54
CA ASP A 582 -36.21 10.44 -2.34
C ASP A 582 -37.27 11.31 -1.65
N GLY A 583 -37.51 12.51 -2.19
CA GLY A 583 -38.49 13.47 -1.68
C GLY A 583 -38.11 14.17 -0.37
N VAL A 584 -36.84 14.08 0.06
CA VAL A 584 -36.29 14.92 1.13
C VAL A 584 -35.72 16.21 0.53
N ASP A 585 -36.02 17.36 1.14
CA ASP A 585 -35.31 18.62 0.87
C ASP A 585 -34.10 18.76 1.83
N PRO A 586 -32.86 18.69 1.32
CA PRO A 586 -31.65 18.85 2.13
C PRO A 586 -31.46 20.27 2.65
N GLU A 587 -32.02 21.29 1.98
CA GLU A 587 -31.97 22.66 2.46
C GLU A 587 -32.85 22.86 3.71
N GLU A 588 -34.00 22.17 3.81
CA GLU A 588 -34.83 22.22 5.02
C GLU A 588 -34.10 21.59 6.21
N VAL A 589 -33.41 20.46 5.99
CA VAL A 589 -32.58 19.78 7.01
C VAL A 589 -31.43 20.68 7.46
N LEU A 590 -30.70 21.28 6.52
CA LEU A 590 -29.60 22.20 6.83
C LEU A 590 -30.11 23.41 7.62
N LYS A 591 -31.13 24.11 7.12
CA LYS A 591 -31.75 25.25 7.82
C LYS A 591 -32.32 24.87 9.18
N GLY A 592 -32.69 23.60 9.40
CA GLY A 592 -33.02 23.04 10.71
C GLY A 592 -31.82 22.99 11.64
N LEU A 593 -30.72 22.39 11.18
CA LEU A 593 -29.46 22.26 11.93
C LEU A 593 -28.79 23.62 12.19
N SER A 594 -28.69 24.50 11.19
CA SER A 594 -28.16 25.87 11.33
C SER A 594 -28.89 26.66 12.43
N ARG A 595 -30.23 26.53 12.52
CA ARG A 595 -31.01 27.13 13.61
C ARG A 595 -30.77 26.44 14.96
N ALA A 596 -30.60 25.12 15.00
CA ALA A 596 -30.30 24.38 16.22
C ALA A 596 -28.91 24.71 16.79
N PHE A 597 -27.93 25.02 15.94
CA PHE A 597 -26.58 25.44 16.30
C PHE A 597 -26.42 26.97 16.41
N GLY A 598 -27.45 27.78 16.15
CA GLY A 598 -27.37 29.24 16.21
C GLY A 598 -26.45 29.87 15.15
N ALA A 599 -26.21 29.18 14.03
CA ALA A 599 -25.34 29.63 12.95
C ALA A 599 -25.84 30.94 12.30
N LYS A 600 -24.90 31.78 11.88
CA LYS A 600 -25.16 33.09 11.23
C LYS A 600 -25.01 33.01 9.72
N GLU A 601 -24.12 32.15 9.24
CA GLU A 601 -23.85 31.91 7.83
C GLU A 601 -23.82 30.40 7.57
N GLU A 602 -24.36 29.98 6.41
CA GLU A 602 -24.34 28.59 5.94
C GLU A 602 -23.88 28.53 4.47
N SER A 603 -23.05 27.55 4.13
CA SER A 603 -22.69 27.22 2.75
C SER A 603 -22.85 25.72 2.51
N ALA A 604 -23.26 25.30 1.32
CA ALA A 604 -23.57 23.89 1.05
C ALA A 604 -23.31 23.48 -0.39
N PHE A 605 -22.82 22.25 -0.57
CA PHE A 605 -22.46 21.66 -1.86
C PHE A 605 -22.97 20.21 -1.95
N ARG A 606 -23.71 19.89 -3.01
CA ARG A 606 -24.17 18.53 -3.32
C ARG A 606 -23.09 17.77 -4.10
N TYR A 607 -22.88 16.50 -3.77
CA TYR A 607 -21.97 15.61 -4.48
C TYR A 607 -22.67 14.28 -4.84
N TRP A 608 -22.36 13.75 -6.02
CA TRP A 608 -22.82 12.45 -6.48
C TRP A 608 -21.64 11.47 -6.51
N ARG A 609 -21.81 10.23 -6.02
CA ARG A 609 -20.79 9.20 -6.22
C ARG A 609 -20.84 8.72 -7.68
N GLY A 610 -19.70 8.79 -8.38
CA GLY A 610 -19.53 8.20 -9.72
C GLY A 610 -19.61 9.16 -10.91
N THR A 611 -19.68 10.48 -10.72
CA THR A 611 -19.62 11.46 -11.82
C THR A 611 -18.64 12.60 -11.52
N GLU A 612 -17.89 13.03 -12.53
CA GLU A 612 -16.91 14.12 -12.40
C GLU A 612 -17.57 15.51 -12.46
N HIS A 613 -17.04 16.43 -11.63
CA HIS A 613 -17.16 17.89 -11.72
C HIS A 613 -18.57 18.55 -11.75
N ALA A 614 -18.95 19.15 -10.61
CA ALA A 614 -19.89 20.28 -10.58
C ALA A 614 -19.69 21.21 -9.35
N ILE A 615 -18.57 21.95 -9.28
CA ILE A 615 -18.42 23.00 -8.25
C ILE A 615 -19.16 24.27 -8.69
N ARG A 616 -20.18 24.68 -7.93
CA ARG A 616 -20.82 26.00 -8.04
C ARG A 616 -20.92 26.65 -6.66
N ARG A 617 -20.15 27.72 -6.44
CA ARG A 617 -20.40 28.66 -5.34
C ARG A 617 -21.58 29.57 -5.71
N ARG A 618 -22.54 29.72 -4.80
CA ARG A 618 -23.37 30.94 -4.68
C ARG A 618 -22.95 31.63 -3.40
N GLY A 619 -22.53 32.88 -3.49
CA GLY A 619 -22.53 33.77 -2.32
C GLY A 619 -23.92 34.40 -2.22
N PHE A 620 -24.48 34.47 -1.01
CA PHE A 620 -25.60 35.34 -0.70
C PHE A 620 -25.06 36.60 -0.03
N THR A 621 -25.15 37.73 -0.73
CA THR A 621 -24.86 39.06 -0.18
C THR A 621 -25.99 40.00 -0.56
N ASP A 622 -27.07 40.01 0.23
CA ASP A 622 -28.15 41.00 0.12
C ASP A 622 -28.07 42.00 1.28
N HIS A 623 -27.07 42.87 1.20
CA HIS A 623 -27.07 44.17 1.85
C HIS A 623 -27.20 45.25 0.78
N GLN A 624 -28.43 45.51 0.34
CA GLN A 624 -28.77 46.83 -0.20
C GLN A 624 -28.94 47.80 0.97
N GLY A 625 -28.40 49.01 0.83
CA GLY A 625 -28.30 49.98 1.92
C GLY A 625 -29.59 50.74 2.22
N GLY A 626 -29.69 51.21 3.46
CA GLY A 626 -30.67 52.16 3.98
C GLY A 626 -30.12 52.82 5.23
#